data_AF-A0A9X0CD52-F1
#
_entry.id   AF-A0A9X0CD52-F1
#
_cell.length_a   1.000
_cell.length_b   1.000
_cell.length_c   1.000
_cell.angle_alpha   90.00
_cell.angle_beta   90.00
_cell.angle_gamma   90.00
#
_symmetry.space_group_name_H-M   'P 1'
#
loop_
_entity.id
_entity.type
_entity.pdbx_description
1 polymer ?
#
loop_
_entity_poly.entity_id
_entity_poly.type
_entity_poly.pdbx_seq_one_letter_code
_entity_poly.pdbx_strand_id
1 'polypeptide(L)'
;MHLLSPVTKQSFPFTYRLANKTVYEEVKNKTVHRFQLEDVFSTLKNRYSFNVTAIPCRPGFKFENTKCSCDKTNEGVLRCSDDSRTVYLKEGHWGGEVNGRLVTYFCPPNYCHCVRKGDLPGCIFNPDHIDDQCDHNRTGVLCGQCQRGLSVGLRWEECIECNGGSWIIAIVIIGVVMVCVVIIILNPSMSSELRGPLFFFQVLPFIFKPNNVVGRNSAFCRRRA
;
A
#
# COMPACT_ATOMS: atom_id res chain seq x y z
N MET A 1 -5.65 -37.94 4.07
CA MET A 1 -5.68 -37.50 2.66
C MET A 1 -5.73 -38.75 1.79
N HIS A 2 -6.78 -38.94 0.99
CA HIS A 2 -6.83 -40.01 0.00
C HIS A 2 -6.37 -39.43 -1.35
N LEU A 3 -5.21 -39.86 -1.84
CA LEU A 3 -4.72 -39.53 -3.17
C LEU A 3 -5.23 -40.61 -4.12
N LEU A 4 -6.34 -40.32 -4.80
CA LEU A 4 -6.86 -41.17 -5.87
C LEU A 4 -6.27 -40.70 -7.20
N SER A 5 -5.49 -41.57 -7.84
CA SER A 5 -5.01 -41.45 -9.23
C SER A 5 -3.77 -40.57 -9.49
N PRO A 6 -3.00 -40.80 -10.59
CA PRO A 6 -1.68 -40.22 -10.80
C PRO A 6 -1.84 -38.78 -11.28
N VAL A 7 -1.82 -37.84 -10.34
CA VAL A 7 -1.95 -36.43 -10.68
C VAL A 7 -0.59 -35.78 -10.91
N THR A 8 -0.33 -35.45 -12.17
CA THR A 8 0.81 -34.67 -12.64
C THR A 8 0.68 -33.22 -12.17
N LYS A 9 1.32 -32.90 -11.03
CA LYS A 9 1.51 -31.54 -10.48
C LYS A 9 0.23 -30.82 -10.03
N GLN A 10 -0.35 -31.25 -8.91
CA GLN A 10 -1.26 -30.40 -8.13
C GLN A 10 -0.59 -29.96 -6.83
N SER A 11 -0.60 -28.65 -6.57
CA SER A 11 -0.29 -28.06 -5.26
C SER A 11 -1.60 -27.84 -4.52
N PHE A 12 -1.69 -28.37 -3.30
CA PHE A 12 -2.87 -28.22 -2.46
C PHE A 12 -2.51 -27.49 -1.17
N PRO A 13 -3.23 -26.41 -0.81
CA PRO A 13 -3.04 -25.78 0.48
C PRO A 13 -3.55 -26.72 1.57
N PHE A 14 -2.76 -26.94 2.60
CA PHE A 14 -3.17 -27.66 3.80
C PHE A 14 -2.71 -26.92 5.05
N THR A 15 -3.52 -27.00 6.10
CA THR A 15 -3.19 -26.45 7.43
C THR A 15 -2.48 -27.50 8.26
N TYR A 16 -1.39 -27.10 8.92
CA TYR A 16 -0.65 -27.93 9.86
C TYR A 16 -0.37 -27.14 11.15
N ARG A 17 -0.08 -27.87 12.23
CA ARG A 17 0.31 -27.27 13.51
C ARG A 17 1.80 -27.55 13.74
N LEU A 18 2.50 -26.55 14.27
CA LEU A 18 3.90 -26.67 14.64
C LEU A 18 4.01 -26.88 16.15
N ALA A 19 5.00 -27.68 16.56
CA ALA A 19 5.20 -28.02 17.97
C ALA A 19 5.78 -26.85 18.78
N ASN A 20 6.64 -26.04 18.17
CA ASN A 20 7.32 -24.94 18.86
C ASN A 20 7.72 -23.80 17.90
N LYS A 21 8.16 -22.69 18.49
CA LYS A 21 8.60 -21.49 17.76
C LYS A 21 9.95 -21.68 17.05
N THR A 22 10.84 -22.51 17.58
CA THR A 22 12.15 -22.77 16.95
C THR A 22 11.99 -23.46 15.60
N VAL A 23 11.12 -24.47 15.52
CA VAL A 23 10.77 -25.11 14.24
C VAL A 23 10.06 -24.11 13.32
N TYR A 24 9.23 -23.20 13.84
CA TYR A 24 8.65 -22.15 13.00
C TYR A 24 9.71 -21.25 12.35
N GLU A 25 10.70 -20.77 13.08
CA GLU A 25 11.75 -19.90 12.51
C GLU A 25 12.65 -20.65 11.52
N GLU A 26 12.89 -21.94 11.73
CA GLU A 26 13.65 -22.78 10.79
C GLU A 26 12.91 -22.98 9.46
N VAL A 27 11.61 -23.24 9.54
CA VAL A 27 10.77 -23.59 8.38
C VAL A 27 10.25 -22.32 7.65
N LYS A 28 10.15 -21.18 8.33
CA LYS A 28 9.75 -19.88 7.76
C LYS A 28 10.65 -19.40 6.62
N ASN A 29 11.91 -19.84 6.56
CA ASN A 29 12.88 -19.39 5.56
C ASN A 29 12.71 -20.04 4.17
N LYS A 30 11.46 -20.32 3.76
CA LYS A 30 11.09 -20.93 2.47
C LYS A 30 11.87 -22.22 2.17
N THR A 31 12.25 -22.96 3.22
CA THR A 31 12.92 -24.24 3.08
C THR A 31 11.94 -25.25 2.49
N VAL A 32 12.32 -25.84 1.36
CA VAL A 32 11.53 -26.88 0.71
C VAL A 32 11.86 -28.20 1.42
N HIS A 33 10.90 -28.73 2.16
CA HIS A 33 11.06 -30.02 2.82
C HIS A 33 10.54 -31.14 1.92
N ARG A 34 11.37 -32.16 1.69
CA ARG A 34 11.02 -33.35 0.91
C ARG A 34 10.52 -34.42 1.84
N PHE A 35 9.25 -34.78 1.70
CA PHE A 35 8.65 -35.89 2.41
C PHE A 35 8.50 -37.08 1.46
N GLN A 36 8.79 -38.27 1.99
CA GLN A 36 8.61 -39.53 1.29
C GLN A 36 7.61 -40.37 2.07
N LEU A 37 6.55 -40.81 1.40
CA LEU A 37 5.58 -41.77 1.92
C LEU A 37 5.84 -43.10 1.22
N GLU A 38 5.97 -44.15 2.01
CA GLU A 38 5.99 -45.53 1.55
C GLU A 38 4.67 -46.17 2.01
N ASP A 39 3.98 -46.82 1.07
CA ASP A 39 2.73 -47.51 1.38
C ASP A 39 3.02 -48.73 2.28
N VAL A 40 2.38 -48.78 3.45
CA VAL A 40 2.59 -49.83 4.45
C VAL A 40 1.71 -51.06 4.17
N PHE A 41 0.61 -50.91 3.41
CA PHE A 41 -0.41 -51.95 3.25
C PHE A 41 -0.59 -52.43 1.81
N SER A 42 0.23 -51.96 0.87
CA SER A 42 0.13 -52.34 -0.54
C SER A 42 1.23 -53.31 -0.97
N THR A 43 0.86 -54.28 -1.81
CA THR A 43 1.77 -55.30 -2.38
C THR A 43 2.73 -54.70 -3.43
N LEU A 44 2.42 -53.52 -3.97
CA LEU A 44 3.35 -52.70 -4.75
C LEU A 44 3.97 -51.62 -3.86
N LYS A 45 5.31 -51.62 -3.72
CA LYS A 45 6.08 -50.55 -3.06
C LYS A 45 6.03 -49.25 -3.87
N ASN A 46 4.90 -48.55 -3.79
CA ASN A 46 4.77 -47.23 -4.39
C ASN A 46 5.40 -46.19 -3.45
N ARG A 47 6.45 -45.52 -3.93
CA ARG A 47 7.15 -44.46 -3.19
C ARG A 47 6.71 -43.11 -3.72
N TYR A 48 5.99 -42.34 -2.91
CA TYR A 48 5.54 -41.00 -3.28
C TYR A 48 6.45 -39.96 -2.65
N SER A 49 6.91 -39.00 -3.45
CA SER A 49 7.69 -37.86 -2.96
C SER A 49 6.95 -36.57 -3.24
N PHE A 50 6.79 -35.75 -2.21
CA PHE A 50 6.19 -34.43 -2.33
C PHE A 50 7.06 -33.38 -1.65
N ASN A 51 7.05 -32.20 -2.25
CA ASN A 51 7.75 -31.04 -1.75
C ASN A 51 6.75 -30.19 -0.95
N VAL A 52 7.08 -29.92 0.30
CA VAL A 52 6.30 -29.06 1.18
C VAL A 52 7.07 -27.77 1.39
N THR A 53 6.41 -26.65 1.12
CA THR A 53 6.89 -25.31 1.46
C THR A 53 6.00 -24.74 2.54
N ALA A 54 6.61 -24.37 3.66
CA ALA A 54 5.90 -23.61 4.67
C ALA A 54 5.72 -22.17 4.24
N ILE A 55 4.54 -21.64 4.55
CA ILE A 55 4.22 -20.23 4.38
C ILE A 55 4.22 -19.62 5.78
N PRO A 56 4.97 -18.52 6.01
CA PRO A 56 4.91 -17.83 7.30
C PRO A 56 3.50 -17.32 7.61
N CYS A 57 3.25 -17.01 8.88
CA CYS A 57 2.03 -16.30 9.27
C CYS A 57 1.89 -15.03 8.42
N ARG A 58 0.67 -14.80 7.90
CA ARG A 58 0.38 -13.62 7.09
C ARG A 58 0.55 -12.33 7.91
N PRO A 59 0.84 -11.19 7.27
CA PRO A 59 0.93 -9.90 7.96
C PRO A 59 -0.31 -9.63 8.81
N GLY A 60 -0.10 -9.25 10.07
CA GLY A 60 -1.15 -9.03 11.07
C GLY A 60 -1.47 -10.25 11.93
N PHE A 61 -0.82 -11.39 11.65
CA PHE A 61 -0.82 -12.55 12.52
C PHE A 61 0.58 -12.81 13.08
N LYS A 62 0.64 -13.16 14.36
CA LYS A 62 1.85 -13.53 15.09
C LYS A 62 1.79 -15.01 15.43
N PHE A 63 2.89 -15.72 15.20
CA PHE A 63 2.98 -17.12 15.62
C PHE A 63 3.02 -17.19 17.15
N GLU A 64 2.02 -17.85 17.74
CA GLU A 64 1.86 -17.98 19.18
C GLU A 64 1.54 -19.45 19.53
N ASN A 65 2.43 -20.06 20.32
CA ASN A 65 2.43 -21.48 20.68
C ASN A 65 2.55 -22.41 19.45
N THR A 66 1.41 -22.75 18.85
CA THR A 66 1.28 -23.76 17.79
C THR A 66 0.48 -23.27 16.58
N LYS A 67 -0.02 -22.03 16.61
CA LYS A 67 -0.86 -21.44 15.54
C LYS A 67 -0.55 -19.96 15.32
N CYS A 68 -0.95 -19.43 14.16
CA CYS A 68 -0.93 -18.00 13.89
C CYS A 68 -2.11 -17.33 14.61
N SER A 69 -1.82 -16.49 15.61
CA SER A 69 -2.78 -15.70 16.38
C SER A 69 -2.86 -14.27 15.85
N CYS A 70 -4.00 -13.60 16.03
CA CYS A 70 -4.18 -12.21 15.57
C CYS A 70 -3.30 -11.26 16.39
N ASP A 71 -2.48 -10.44 15.73
CA ASP A 71 -1.61 -9.50 16.41
C ASP A 71 -2.36 -8.21 16.78
N LYS A 72 -2.98 -8.21 17.96
CA LYS A 72 -3.72 -7.07 18.52
C LYS A 72 -2.82 -5.96 19.10
N THR A 73 -1.48 -6.11 19.03
CA THR A 73 -0.58 -5.04 19.48
C THR A 73 -0.63 -3.81 18.58
N ASN A 74 -1.04 -3.99 17.32
CA ASN A 74 -1.26 -2.91 16.38
C ASN A 74 -2.61 -2.25 16.65
N GLU A 75 -2.61 -1.00 17.10
CA GLU A 75 -3.84 -0.26 17.43
C GLU A 75 -4.81 -0.12 16.24
N GLY A 76 -4.31 -0.15 15.01
CA GLY A 76 -5.13 -0.07 13.80
C GLY A 76 -5.84 -1.38 13.43
N VAL A 77 -5.50 -2.51 14.06
CA VAL A 77 -6.18 -3.79 13.83
C VAL A 77 -7.44 -3.86 14.69
N LEU A 78 -8.60 -4.04 14.05
CA LEU A 78 -9.89 -4.17 14.74
C LEU A 78 -10.19 -5.64 15.06
N ARG A 79 -10.07 -6.52 14.07
CA ARG A 79 -10.34 -7.96 14.20
C ARG A 79 -9.59 -8.75 13.12
N CYS A 80 -9.47 -10.05 13.31
CA CYS A 80 -8.96 -10.96 12.30
C CYS A 80 -10.01 -12.03 11.97
N SER A 81 -9.95 -12.60 10.76
CA SER A 81 -10.76 -13.77 10.39
C SER A 81 -10.26 -15.02 11.10
N ASP A 82 -11.17 -15.94 11.40
CA ASP A 82 -10.85 -17.23 12.04
C ASP A 82 -9.97 -18.12 11.14
N ASP A 83 -10.03 -17.93 9.82
CA ASP A 83 -9.19 -18.62 8.83
C ASP A 83 -7.71 -18.19 8.84
N SER A 84 -7.31 -17.32 9.77
CA SER A 84 -5.95 -16.75 9.87
C SER A 84 -5.43 -16.10 8.58
N ARG A 85 -6.34 -15.65 7.71
CA ARG A 85 -6.01 -15.19 6.35
C ARG A 85 -6.27 -13.70 6.12
N THR A 86 -7.37 -13.20 6.65
CA THR A 86 -7.83 -11.82 6.43
C THR A 86 -7.79 -11.04 7.73
N VAL A 87 -7.28 -9.82 7.66
CA VAL A 87 -7.24 -8.87 8.77
C VAL A 87 -8.21 -7.74 8.47
N TYR A 88 -8.89 -7.25 9.50
CA TYR A 88 -9.81 -6.13 9.40
C TYR A 88 -9.24 -4.95 10.20
N LEU A 89 -9.01 -3.85 9.51
CA LEU A 89 -8.49 -2.62 10.07
C LEU A 89 -9.62 -1.72 10.57
N LYS A 90 -9.30 -0.84 11.51
CA LYS A 90 -10.19 0.26 11.89
C LYS A 90 -10.38 1.21 10.72
N GLU A 91 -11.55 1.83 10.66
CA GLU A 91 -11.82 2.86 9.66
C GLU A 91 -10.87 4.04 9.81
N GLY A 92 -10.49 4.65 8.69
CA GLY A 92 -9.49 5.73 8.65
C GLY A 92 -8.05 5.28 8.91
N HIS A 93 -7.78 3.96 9.01
CA HIS A 93 -6.41 3.46 9.10
C HIS A 93 -5.97 2.82 7.78
N TRP A 94 -4.74 3.11 7.38
CA TRP A 94 -4.03 2.43 6.32
C TRP A 94 -3.21 1.28 6.91
N GLY A 95 -3.16 0.15 6.21
CA GLY A 95 -2.31 -0.99 6.53
C GLY A 95 -1.26 -1.22 5.46
N GLY A 96 -0.03 -1.51 5.87
CA GLY A 96 1.03 -1.89 4.96
C GLY A 96 1.89 -3.00 5.51
N GLU A 97 2.61 -3.69 4.62
CA GLU A 97 3.61 -4.65 5.02
C GLU A 97 5.00 -4.02 5.01
N VAL A 98 5.64 -3.99 6.18
CA VAL A 98 7.04 -3.57 6.33
C VAL A 98 7.80 -4.71 7.01
N ASN A 99 8.79 -5.28 6.32
CA ASN A 99 9.59 -6.42 6.81
C ASN A 99 8.77 -7.65 7.26
N GLY A 100 7.69 -7.99 6.54
CA GLY A 100 6.83 -9.13 6.88
C GLY A 100 5.91 -8.90 8.08
N ARG A 101 5.82 -7.66 8.58
CA ARG A 101 4.89 -7.27 9.64
C ARG A 101 3.89 -6.26 9.12
N LEU A 102 2.65 -6.39 9.58
CA LEU A 102 1.61 -5.40 9.35
C LEU A 102 1.91 -4.16 10.19
N VAL A 103 2.00 -3.02 9.53
CA VAL A 103 2.09 -1.70 10.15
C VAL A 103 0.81 -0.96 9.81
N THR A 104 0.19 -0.33 10.81
CA THR A 104 -1.02 0.46 10.64
C THR A 104 -0.76 1.90 11.00
N TYR A 105 -1.33 2.83 10.24
CA TYR A 105 -1.21 4.27 10.51
C TYR A 105 -2.49 4.99 10.12
N PHE A 106 -2.69 6.22 10.60
CA PHE A 106 -3.81 7.05 10.18
C PHE A 106 -3.70 7.37 8.68
N CYS A 107 -4.74 7.06 7.93
CA CYS A 107 -4.83 7.41 6.53
C CYS A 107 -5.26 8.88 6.38
N PRO A 108 -4.62 9.66 5.50
CA PRO A 108 -5.12 10.97 5.14
C PRO A 108 -6.59 10.90 4.65
N PRO A 109 -7.38 11.95 4.91
CA PRO A 109 -8.79 11.97 4.49
C PRO A 109 -8.89 11.83 2.96
N ASN A 110 -9.84 11.03 2.50
CA ASN A 110 -10.12 10.75 1.08
C ASN A 110 -9.00 10.02 0.31
N TYR A 111 -7.96 9.50 0.99
CA TYR A 111 -6.89 8.74 0.31
C TYR A 111 -7.12 7.23 0.35
N CYS A 112 -7.75 6.74 1.42
CA CYS A 112 -8.09 5.34 1.58
C CYS A 112 -9.60 5.14 1.52
N HIS A 113 -10.03 4.06 0.89
CA HIS A 113 -11.41 3.61 0.91
C HIS A 113 -11.56 2.36 1.78
N CYS A 114 -12.65 2.30 2.54
CA CYS A 114 -12.92 1.18 3.44
C CYS A 114 -13.84 0.16 2.78
N VAL A 115 -13.28 -0.96 2.30
CA VAL A 115 -14.09 -2.08 1.80
C VAL A 115 -14.62 -2.89 2.98
N ARG A 116 -15.95 -2.92 3.17
CA ARG A 116 -16.61 -3.73 4.20
C ARG A 116 -17.20 -5.00 3.59
N LYS A 117 -17.19 -6.10 4.34
CA LYS A 117 -17.85 -7.36 3.96
C LYS A 117 -18.92 -7.70 5.00
N GLY A 118 -20.18 -7.58 4.57
CA GLY A 118 -21.36 -7.71 5.44
C GLY A 118 -21.51 -6.55 6.42
N ASP A 119 -22.27 -6.77 7.50
CA ASP A 119 -22.59 -5.76 8.52
C ASP A 119 -21.54 -5.59 9.63
N LEU A 120 -20.44 -6.35 9.57
CA LEU A 120 -19.42 -6.30 10.61
C LEU A 120 -18.50 -5.09 10.42
N PRO A 121 -18.16 -4.35 11.50
CA PRO A 121 -17.25 -3.22 11.41
C PRO A 121 -15.83 -3.67 11.01
N GLY A 122 -15.15 -2.77 10.31
CA GLY A 122 -13.75 -2.92 9.89
C GLY A 122 -13.56 -3.01 8.38
N CYS A 123 -12.43 -2.45 7.91
CA CYS A 123 -12.03 -2.44 6.51
C CYS A 123 -11.19 -3.69 6.22
N ILE A 124 -11.49 -4.38 5.14
CA ILE A 124 -10.74 -5.57 4.72
C ILE A 124 -9.34 -5.14 4.29
N PHE A 125 -8.31 -5.76 4.88
CA PHE A 125 -6.94 -5.63 4.44
C PHE A 125 -6.49 -6.89 3.71
N ASN A 126 -6.05 -6.71 2.47
CA ASN A 126 -5.47 -7.77 1.66
C ASN A 126 -3.95 -7.57 1.53
N PRO A 127 -3.12 -8.42 2.15
CA PRO A 127 -1.66 -8.29 2.04
C PRO A 127 -1.13 -8.58 0.62
N ASP A 128 -1.86 -9.36 -0.18
CA ASP A 128 -1.46 -9.69 -1.55
C ASP A 128 -1.68 -8.50 -2.51
N HIS A 129 -2.63 -7.61 -2.18
CA HIS A 129 -3.00 -6.42 -2.94
C HIS A 129 -3.16 -5.22 -2.01
N ILE A 130 -2.04 -4.66 -1.52
CA ILE A 130 -2.03 -3.56 -0.56
C ILE A 130 -2.69 -2.29 -1.12
N ASP A 131 -2.58 -2.05 -2.43
CA ASP A 131 -3.15 -0.87 -3.08
C ASP A 131 -4.69 -0.92 -3.20
N ASP A 132 -5.33 -2.06 -2.93
CA ASP A 132 -6.80 -2.21 -2.93
C ASP A 132 -7.49 -1.36 -1.87
N GLN A 133 -6.76 -0.82 -0.89
CA GLN A 133 -7.32 0.11 0.10
C GLN A 133 -7.24 1.58 -0.34
N CYS A 134 -6.55 1.87 -1.45
CA CYS A 134 -6.33 3.22 -1.93
C CYS A 134 -7.46 3.68 -2.85
N ASP A 135 -7.84 4.95 -2.76
CA ASP A 135 -8.85 5.56 -3.62
C ASP A 135 -8.21 6.46 -4.69
N HIS A 136 -9.00 6.92 -5.66
CA HIS A 136 -8.61 7.93 -6.66
C HIS A 136 -7.31 7.65 -7.43
N ASN A 137 -7.10 6.39 -7.82
CA ASN A 137 -5.89 5.92 -8.53
C ASN A 137 -4.58 6.23 -7.81
N ARG A 138 -4.63 6.22 -6.47
CA ARG A 138 -3.45 6.31 -5.61
C ARG A 138 -2.87 4.93 -5.32
N THR A 139 -1.59 4.90 -4.97
CA THR A 139 -0.84 3.70 -4.60
C THR A 139 0.24 4.02 -3.57
N GLY A 140 0.87 2.96 -3.04
CA GLY A 140 2.04 3.05 -2.20
C GLY A 140 1.72 3.32 -0.73
N VAL A 141 2.76 3.68 0.02
CA VAL A 141 2.68 3.88 1.47
C VAL A 141 1.70 5.03 1.78
N LEU A 142 0.70 4.75 2.63
CA LEU A 142 -0.40 5.65 2.96
C LEU A 142 -1.20 6.16 1.75
N CYS A 143 -1.17 5.43 0.63
CA CYS A 143 -1.76 5.88 -0.64
C CYS A 143 -1.20 7.26 -1.06
N GLY A 144 0.04 7.57 -0.69
CA GLY A 144 0.63 8.89 -0.94
C GLY A 144 1.09 9.11 -2.38
N GLN A 145 1.18 8.06 -3.19
CA GLN A 145 1.70 8.12 -4.55
C GLN A 145 0.56 7.98 -5.57
N CYS A 146 0.78 8.46 -6.79
CA CYS A 146 -0.13 8.21 -7.91
C CYS A 146 0.32 6.97 -8.68
N GLN A 147 -0.64 6.27 -9.30
CA GLN A 147 -0.32 5.23 -10.27
C GLN A 147 0.55 5.75 -11.41
N ARG A 148 1.27 4.84 -12.07
CA ARG A 148 2.16 5.19 -13.18
C ARG A 148 1.37 5.88 -14.30
N GLY A 149 1.86 7.02 -14.75
CA GLY A 149 1.23 7.82 -15.81
C GLY A 149 0.27 8.90 -15.31
N LEU A 150 -0.06 8.91 -14.01
CA LEU A 150 -0.89 9.92 -13.38
C LEU A 150 -0.05 10.92 -12.57
N SER A 151 -0.62 12.09 -12.34
CA SER A 151 -0.06 13.10 -11.44
C SER A 151 -1.17 13.66 -10.54
N VAL A 152 -0.77 14.35 -9.48
CA VAL A 152 -1.71 14.96 -8.54
C VAL A 152 -2.45 16.09 -9.28
N GLY A 153 -3.78 16.06 -9.23
CA GLY A 153 -4.62 17.10 -9.81
C GLY A 153 -4.61 18.38 -8.97
N LEU A 154 -5.42 19.36 -9.38
CA LEU A 154 -5.68 20.56 -8.57
C LEU A 154 -6.33 20.19 -7.22
N ARG A 155 -7.17 19.15 -7.25
CA ARG A 155 -7.69 18.46 -6.07
C ARG A 155 -6.62 17.48 -5.59
N TRP A 156 -6.05 17.75 -4.42
CA TRP A 156 -4.86 17.07 -3.90
C TRP A 156 -5.11 15.57 -3.62
N GLU A 157 -6.38 15.20 -3.46
CA GLU A 157 -6.88 13.84 -3.25
C GLU A 157 -6.92 12.98 -4.53
N GLU A 158 -6.97 13.58 -5.71
CA GLU A 158 -7.18 12.86 -6.98
C GLU A 158 -5.92 12.79 -7.85
N CYS A 159 -5.64 11.60 -8.39
CA CYS A 159 -4.60 11.40 -9.41
C CYS A 159 -5.24 11.38 -10.80
N ILE A 160 -4.83 12.32 -11.65
CA ILE A 160 -5.37 12.53 -12.99
C ILE A 160 -4.30 12.32 -14.05
N GLU A 161 -4.74 11.95 -15.26
CA GLU A 161 -3.85 11.89 -16.41
C GLU A 161 -3.43 13.28 -16.84
N CYS A 162 -2.14 13.41 -17.13
CA CYS A 162 -1.55 14.63 -17.65
C CYS A 162 -1.87 14.79 -19.14
N ASN A 163 -3.15 15.01 -19.46
CA ASN A 163 -3.55 15.29 -20.83
C ASN A 163 -3.60 16.79 -21.06
N GLY A 164 -2.55 17.35 -21.67
CA GLY A 164 -2.55 18.65 -22.34
C GLY A 164 -2.78 19.90 -21.48
N GLY A 165 -3.12 19.83 -20.19
CA GLY A 165 -3.52 20.96 -19.34
C GLY A 165 -2.50 22.08 -19.13
N SER A 166 -1.30 22.01 -19.71
CA SER A 166 -0.32 23.10 -19.69
C SER A 166 -0.86 24.41 -20.25
N TRP A 167 -1.79 24.37 -21.21
CA TRP A 167 -2.41 25.58 -21.75
C TRP A 167 -3.30 26.29 -20.71
N ILE A 168 -3.93 25.54 -19.80
CA ILE A 168 -4.77 26.08 -18.73
C ILE A 168 -3.89 26.88 -17.76
N ILE A 169 -2.72 26.36 -17.40
CA ILE A 169 -1.76 27.09 -16.56
C ILE A 169 -1.33 28.39 -17.24
N ALA A 170 -1.02 28.34 -18.54
CA ALA A 170 -0.60 29.52 -19.29
C ALA A 170 -1.67 30.61 -19.27
N ILE A 171 -2.94 30.24 -19.46
CA ILE A 171 -4.08 31.16 -19.36
C ILE A 171 -4.20 31.73 -17.95
N VAL A 172 -4.07 30.90 -16.90
CA VAL A 172 -4.13 31.36 -15.51
C VAL A 172 -3.01 32.35 -15.21
N ILE A 173 -1.78 32.07 -15.64
CA ILE A 173 -0.63 32.98 -15.44
C ILE A 173 -0.89 34.31 -16.16
N ILE A 174 -1.33 34.29 -17.42
CA ILE A 174 -1.65 35.51 -18.16
C ILE A 174 -2.77 36.30 -17.47
N GLY A 175 -3.82 35.62 -17.01
CA GLY A 175 -4.92 36.24 -16.27
C GLY A 175 -4.46 36.92 -14.99
N VAL A 176 -3.62 36.24 -14.18
CA VAL A 176 -3.05 36.80 -12.96
C VAL A 176 -2.17 38.01 -13.26
N VAL A 177 -1.32 37.94 -14.29
CA VAL A 177 -0.46 39.07 -14.70
C VAL A 177 -1.29 40.26 -15.16
N MET A 178 -2.34 40.04 -15.96
CA MET A 178 -3.25 41.10 -16.41
C MET A 178 -3.96 41.79 -15.24
N VAL A 179 -4.45 41.01 -14.27
CA VAL A 179 -5.06 41.55 -13.04
C VAL A 179 -4.04 42.38 -12.25
N CYS A 180 -2.81 41.89 -12.08
CA CYS A 180 -1.75 42.64 -11.42
C CYS A 180 -1.45 43.98 -12.13
N VAL A 181 -1.36 43.99 -13.46
CA VAL A 181 -1.13 45.21 -14.25
C VAL A 181 -2.26 46.22 -14.07
N VAL A 182 -3.52 45.76 -14.12
CA VAL A 182 -4.69 46.62 -13.89
C VAL A 182 -4.66 47.22 -12.49
N ILE A 183 -4.33 46.44 -11.45
CA ILE A 183 -4.23 46.93 -10.07
C ILE A 183 -3.12 48.00 -9.95
N ILE A 184 -1.97 47.79 -10.59
CA ILE A 184 -0.84 48.76 -10.58
C ILE A 184 -1.23 50.07 -11.26
N ILE A 185 -1.94 50.02 -12.40
CA ILE A 185 -2.40 51.21 -13.12
C ILE A 185 -3.46 51.97 -12.32
N LEU A 186 -4.41 51.25 -11.70
CA LEU A 186 -5.50 51.87 -10.93
C LEU A 186 -5.05 52.43 -9.58
N ASN A 187 -3.97 51.90 -8.98
CA ASN A 187 -3.47 52.34 -7.67
C ASN A 187 -1.94 52.46 -7.67
N PRO A 188 -1.36 53.52 -8.25
CA PRO A 188 0.10 53.72 -8.30
C PRO A 188 0.75 53.85 -6.91
N SER A 189 -0.04 54.19 -5.88
CA SER A 189 0.41 54.31 -4.48
C SER A 189 0.56 52.96 -3.75
N MET A 190 0.04 51.86 -4.30
CA MET A 190 0.07 50.50 -3.72
C MET A 190 1.36 49.71 -4.04
N SER A 191 2.27 50.29 -4.83
CA SER A 191 3.53 49.64 -5.26
C SER A 191 4.46 49.28 -4.07
N SER A 192 4.35 49.95 -2.93
CA SER A 192 5.11 49.65 -1.71
C SER A 192 4.71 48.34 -1.03
N GLU A 193 3.44 47.94 -1.11
CA GLU A 193 2.87 46.72 -0.49
C GLU A 193 3.27 45.43 -1.24
N LEU A 194 3.62 45.52 -2.52
CA LEU A 194 4.09 44.38 -3.34
C LEU A 194 5.46 43.83 -2.89
N ARG A 195 6.19 44.55 -2.03
CA ARG A 195 7.45 44.06 -1.45
C ARG A 195 7.26 42.82 -0.56
N GLY A 196 6.11 42.68 0.11
CA GLY A 196 5.80 41.54 0.97
C GLY A 196 5.74 40.21 0.21
N PRO A 197 4.89 40.09 -0.82
CA PRO A 197 4.84 38.89 -1.67
C PRO A 197 6.16 38.60 -2.41
N LEU A 198 6.87 39.63 -2.88
CA LEU A 198 8.19 39.46 -3.53
C LEU A 198 9.22 38.87 -2.57
N PHE A 199 9.24 39.31 -1.31
CA PHE A 199 10.09 38.71 -0.27
C PHE A 199 9.68 37.26 0.01
N PHE A 200 8.38 36.96 0.04
CA PHE A 200 7.91 35.58 0.20
C PHE A 200 8.43 34.66 -0.91
N PHE A 201 8.35 35.08 -2.18
CA PHE A 201 8.89 34.30 -3.31
C PHE A 201 10.42 34.11 -3.25
N GLN A 202 11.16 35.07 -2.69
CA GLN A 202 12.62 34.94 -2.48
C GLN A 202 12.98 33.95 -1.36
N VAL A 203 12.11 33.79 -0.35
CA VAL A 203 12.34 32.91 0.81
C VAL A 203 11.84 31.47 0.57
N LEU A 204 10.86 31.28 -0.32
CA LEU A 204 10.36 29.95 -0.71
C LEU A 204 11.45 28.92 -1.04
N PRO A 205 12.50 29.21 -1.84
CA PRO A 205 13.56 28.23 -2.12
C PRO A 205 14.39 27.84 -0.90
N PHE A 206 14.40 28.65 0.16
CA PHE A 206 15.10 28.33 1.41
C PHE A 206 14.24 27.50 2.37
N ILE A 207 12.92 27.67 2.34
CA ILE A 207 11.96 26.84 3.09
C ILE A 207 11.84 25.45 2.45
N PHE A 208 11.75 25.40 1.12
CA PHE A 208 11.73 24.16 0.36
C PHE A 208 13.15 23.73 0.00
N LYS A 209 13.91 23.25 1.00
CA LYS A 209 15.18 22.56 0.73
C LYS A 209 14.95 21.48 -0.33
N PRO A 210 15.68 21.47 -1.47
CA PRO A 210 15.55 20.44 -2.48
C PRO A 210 16.27 19.18 -1.99
N ASN A 211 15.69 18.50 -1.01
CA ASN A 211 16.01 17.10 -0.76
C ASN A 211 15.34 16.30 -1.89
N ASN A 212 15.99 16.29 -3.05
CA ASN A 212 16.09 15.31 -4.15
C ASN A 212 15.01 14.22 -4.38
N VAL A 213 13.78 14.39 -3.89
CA VAL A 213 12.63 13.51 -4.14
C VAL A 213 11.39 14.34 -4.48
N VAL A 214 11.24 15.51 -3.84
CA VAL A 214 10.12 16.44 -4.09
C VAL A 214 10.32 17.15 -5.44
N GLY A 215 11.53 17.59 -5.80
CA GLY A 215 11.80 18.21 -7.11
C GLY A 215 11.72 17.28 -8.33
N ARG A 216 11.65 15.96 -8.13
CA ARG A 216 11.46 15.00 -9.25
C ARG A 216 9.99 14.78 -9.59
N ASN A 217 9.08 15.09 -8.65
CA ASN A 217 7.64 14.85 -8.77
C ASN A 217 6.76 16.10 -8.56
N SER A 218 7.32 17.22 -8.08
CA SER A 218 6.56 18.45 -7.78
C SER A 218 6.66 19.54 -8.84
N ALA A 219 7.31 19.26 -9.97
CA ALA A 219 7.09 20.05 -11.18
C ALA A 219 6.04 19.32 -12.02
N PHE A 220 4.79 19.72 -11.79
CA PHE A 220 3.70 19.76 -12.77
C PHE A 220 3.82 18.75 -13.93
N CYS A 221 3.07 17.65 -13.84
CA CYS A 221 2.78 16.75 -14.97
C CYS A 221 3.98 16.43 -15.89
N ARG A 222 5.04 15.82 -15.35
CA ARG A 222 6.14 15.33 -16.17
C ARG A 222 5.74 14.03 -16.87
N ARG A 223 5.39 14.09 -18.17
CA ARG A 223 5.29 12.89 -19.03
C ARG A 223 6.62 12.10 -18.91
N ARG A 224 6.60 10.93 -18.26
CA ARG A 224 7.64 9.93 -18.50
C ARG A 224 7.30 9.26 -19.81
N ALA A 225 8.04 9.61 -20.86
CA ALA A 225 8.20 8.76 -22.04
C ALA A 225 9.01 7.51 -21.65
#